data_AF-A0ABD1B522-F1
#
_entry.id   AF-A0ABD1B522-F1
#
_cell.length_a   1.000
_cell.length_b   1.000
_cell.length_c   1.000
_cell.angle_alpha   90.00
_cell.angle_beta   90.00
_cell.angle_gamma   90.00
#
_symmetry.space_group_name_H-M   'P 1'
#
loop_
_entity.id
_entity.type
_entity.pdbx_description
1 polymer ?
#
loop_
_entity_poly.entity_id
_entity_poly.type
_entity_poly.pdbx_seq_one_letter_code
_entity_poly.pdbx_strand_id
1 'polypeptide(L)' 'MSPESSRSLIGLVSKEEIKEAVIAIKASSAPGPDGFTGFFFQKYWSIIGEQVVREVLDFFGTWSFPPEWNFTYLFLAT' A
#
# COMPACT_ATOMS: atom_id res chain seq x y z
N MET A 1 -30.99 6.62 -5.33
CA MET A 1 -29.65 6.85 -5.91
C MET A 1 -29.12 8.08 -5.20
N SER A 2 -28.48 7.89 -4.04
CA SER A 2 -28.11 9.00 -3.15
C SER A 2 -26.76 9.60 -3.57
N PRO A 3 -26.68 10.93 -3.78
CA PRO A 3 -25.47 11.60 -4.24
C PRO A 3 -24.69 12.15 -3.05
N GLU A 4 -23.95 11.32 -2.32
CA GLU A 4 -23.29 11.82 -1.09
C GLU A 4 -21.95 11.19 -0.69
N SER A 5 -21.17 10.67 -1.64
CA SER A 5 -19.76 10.32 -1.38
C SER A 5 -18.78 11.16 -2.20
N SER A 6 -18.83 12.48 -2.02
CA SER A 6 -17.82 13.41 -2.55
C SER A 6 -17.45 14.46 -1.51
N ARG A 7 -17.16 14.01 -0.28
CA ARG A 7 -16.55 14.86 0.75
C ARG A 7 -15.30 14.15 1.28
N SER A 8 -14.15 14.64 0.81
CA SER A 8 -12.78 14.23 1.18
C SER A 8 -12.31 12.87 0.67
N LEU A 9 -11.94 12.79 -0.63
CA LEU A 9 -11.13 11.69 -1.18
C LEU A 9 -9.67 11.69 -0.66
N ILE A 10 -9.34 12.59 0.26
CA ILE A 10 -8.03 12.84 0.86
C ILE A 10 -8.14 12.80 2.39
N GLY A 11 -9.16 12.10 2.91
CA GLY A 11 -9.29 11.86 4.34
C GLY A 11 -8.03 11.16 4.84
N LEU A 12 -7.45 11.68 5.92
CA LEU A 12 -6.30 11.13 6.62
C LEU A 12 -6.33 9.60 6.59
N VAL A 13 -5.46 9.01 5.78
CA VAL A 13 -5.33 7.56 5.68
C VAL A 13 -5.05 7.02 7.08
N SER A 14 -5.93 6.20 7.61
CA SER A 14 -5.80 5.66 8.97
C SER A 14 -4.98 4.37 9.00
N LYS A 15 -4.39 4.05 10.15
CA LYS A 15 -3.67 2.80 10.35
C LYS A 15 -4.54 1.57 10.05
N GLU A 16 -5.80 1.62 10.46
CA GLU A 16 -6.79 0.60 10.17
C GLU A 16 -7.04 0.44 8.67
N GLU A 17 -7.21 1.53 7.92
CA GLU A 17 -7.39 1.48 6.46
C GLU A 17 -6.17 0.88 5.75
N ILE A 18 -4.96 1.22 6.18
CA ILE A 18 -3.72 0.66 5.63
C ILE A 18 -3.66 -0.84 5.87
N LYS A 19 -4.00 -1.28 7.09
CA LYS A 19 -4.03 -2.71 7.43
C LYS A 19 -5.08 -3.47 6.62
N GLU A 20 -6.29 -2.93 6.51
CA GLU A 20 -7.36 -3.54 5.71
C GLU A 20 -6.97 -3.64 4.24
N ALA A 21 -6.32 -2.60 3.69
CA ALA A 21 -5.79 -2.61 2.33
C ALA A 21 -4.75 -3.73 2.13
N VAL A 22 -3.83 -3.93 3.08
CA VAL A 22 -2.82 -5.00 3.03
C VAL A 22 -3.45 -6.40 3.10
N ILE A 23 -4.49 -6.57 3.91
CA ILE A 23 -5.24 -7.82 4.00
C ILE A 23 -6.05 -8.07 2.72
N ALA A 24 -6.56 -7.02 2.08
CA ALA A 24 -7.29 -7.10 0.82
C ALA A 24 -6.41 -7.41 -0.40
N ILE A 25 -5.07 -7.31 -0.28
CA ILE A 25 -4.15 -7.76 -1.33
C ILE A 25 -4.39 -9.26 -1.55
N LYS A 26 -4.71 -9.65 -2.78
CA LYS A 26 -4.79 -11.06 -3.14
C LYS A 26 -3.45 -11.73 -2.82
N ALA A 27 -3.47 -12.70 -1.92
CA ALA A 27 -2.28 -13.49 -1.57
C ALA A 27 -1.66 -14.21 -2.79
N SER A 28 -2.46 -14.45 -3.83
CA SER A 28 -2.07 -15.02 -5.12
C SER A 28 -1.67 -13.99 -6.19
N SER A 29 -1.55 -12.70 -5.84
CA SER A 29 -0.95 -11.72 -6.75
C SER A 29 0.47 -12.16 -7.10
N ALA A 30 0.85 -11.95 -8.36
CA ALA A 30 2.21 -12.18 -8.82
C ALA A 30 3.20 -11.49 -7.85
N PRO A 31 4.33 -12.13 -7.50
CA PRO A 31 5.31 -11.52 -6.62
C PRO A 31 5.71 -10.15 -7.16
N GLY A 32 5.88 -9.20 -6.25
CA GLY A 32 6.52 -7.94 -6.57
C GLY A 32 7.92 -8.17 -7.15
N PRO A 33 8.54 -7.13 -7.72
CA PRO A 33 9.91 -7.22 -8.25
C PRO A 33 10.95 -7.60 -7.18
N ASP A 34 10.59 -7.49 -5.90
CA ASP A 34 11.34 -7.89 -4.72
C ASP A 34 11.17 -9.39 -4.35
N GLY A 35 10.30 -10.12 -5.05
CA GLY A 35 9.98 -11.52 -4.76
C GLY A 35 8.94 -11.70 -3.66
N PHE A 36 8.39 -10.63 -3.10
CA PHE A 36 7.37 -10.70 -2.04
C PHE A 36 5.96 -10.68 -2.61
N THR A 37 5.11 -11.58 -2.15
CA THR A 37 3.68 -11.61 -2.47
C THR A 37 2.88 -10.89 -1.40
N GLY A 38 1.59 -10.61 -1.65
CA GLY A 38 0.68 -10.08 -0.63
C GLY A 38 0.66 -10.92 0.66
N PHE A 39 0.92 -12.22 0.55
CA PHE A 39 1.06 -13.13 1.69
C PHE A 39 2.21 -12.75 2.64
N PHE A 40 3.32 -12.22 2.13
CA PHE A 40 4.43 -11.77 2.96
C PHE A 40 3.99 -10.64 3.90
N PHE A 41 3.33 -9.62 3.34
CA PHE A 41 2.85 -8.48 4.09
C PHE A 41 1.77 -8.86 5.11
N GLN A 42 0.91 -9.82 4.78
CA GLN A 42 -0.09 -10.36 5.71
C GLN A 42 0.55 -11.19 6.83
N LYS A 43 1.48 -12.09 6.50
CA LYS A 43 2.11 -13.01 7.46
C LYS A 43 3.03 -12.30 8.46
N TYR A 44 3.78 -11.32 8.00
CA TYR A 44 4.76 -10.61 8.82
C TYR A 44 4.28 -9.25 9.30
N TRP A 45 2.97 -8.96 9.20
CA TRP A 45 2.37 -7.68 9.62
C TRP A 45 2.76 -7.27 11.04
N SER A 46 2.84 -8.20 11.99
CA SER A 46 3.27 -7.91 13.37
C SER A 46 4.71 -7.40 13.50
N ILE A 47 5.54 -7.63 12.49
CA ILE A 47 6.95 -7.22 12.44
C ILE A 47 7.11 -5.94 11.61
N ILE A 48 6.52 -5.91 10.40
CA ILE A 48 6.74 -4.81 9.44
C ILE A 48 5.62 -3.76 9.42
N GLY A 49 4.46 -4.05 10.02
CA GLY A 49 3.25 -3.24 9.85
C GLY A 49 3.39 -1.81 10.38
N GLU A 50 4.12 -1.61 11.48
CA GLU A 50 4.40 -0.25 12.00
C GLU A 50 5.24 0.58 11.03
N GLN A 51 6.23 -0.04 10.37
CA GLN A 51 7.04 0.64 9.37
C GLN A 51 6.20 0.96 8.13
N VAL A 52 5.44 -0.01 7.62
CA VAL A 52 4.55 0.19 6.47
C VAL A 52 3.56 1.34 6.73
N VAL A 53 2.94 1.38 7.91
CA VAL A 53 2.01 2.45 8.28
C VAL A 53 2.69 3.81 8.29
N ARG A 54 3.90 3.89 8.87
CA ARG A 54 4.67 5.14 8.91
C ARG A 54 5.00 5.65 7.50
N GLU A 55 5.53 4.79 6.64
CA GLU A 55 5.92 5.18 5.29
C GLU A 55 4.70 5.60 4.45
N VAL A 56 3.57 4.90 4.59
CA VAL A 56 2.34 5.26 3.87
C VAL A 56 1.80 6.61 4.36
N LEU A 57 1.80 6.86 5.68
CA LEU A 57 1.40 8.15 6.24
C LEU A 57 2.33 9.28 5.79
N ASP A 58 3.64 9.04 5.78
CA ASP A 58 4.63 10.01 5.32
C ASP A 58 4.45 10.34 3.84
N PHE A 59 4.21 9.31 3.00
CA PHE A 59 3.89 9.49 1.59
C PHE A 59 2.65 10.36 1.38
N PHE A 60 1.55 10.14 2.11
CA PHE A 60 0.36 10.98 1.99
C PHE A 60 0.54 12.38 2.62
N GLY A 61 1.51 12.56 3.50
CA GLY A 61 1.87 13.87 4.07
C GLY A 61 2.78 14.70 3.17
N THR A 62 3.73 14.07 2.48
CA THR A 62 4.75 14.73 1.65
C THR A 62 4.43 14.67 0.15
N TRP A 63 3.51 13.78 -0.25
CA TRP A 63 3.22 13.41 -1.63
C TRP A 63 4.46 12.98 -2.42
N SER A 64 5.47 12.48 -1.73
CA SER A 64 6.77 12.13 -2.29
C SER A 64 7.20 10.76 -1.80
N PHE A 65 7.69 9.93 -2.71
CA PHE A 65 8.43 8.72 -2.34
C PHE A 65 9.91 9.05 -2.14
N PRO A 66 10.62 8.29 -1.28
CA PRO A 66 12.07 8.34 -1.25
C PRO A 66 12.62 8.17 -2.67
N PRO A 67 13.65 8.92 -3.08
CA PRO A 67 14.20 8.81 -4.43
C PRO A 67 14.67 7.38 -4.75
N GLU A 68 15.05 6.60 -3.74
CA GLU A 68 15.40 5.18 -3.87
C GLU A 68 14.21 4.26 -4.20
N TRP A 69 12.96 4.72 -4.13
CA TRP A 69 11.75 3.94 -4.39
C TRP A 69 11.19 4.13 -5.81
N ASN A 70 11.88 4.85 -6.70
CA ASN A 70 11.49 5.04 -8.11
C ASN A 70 11.71 3.79 -9.00
N PHE A 71 11.50 2.59 -8.46
CA PHE A 71 11.60 1.34 -9.20
C PHE A 71 10.28 1.01 -9.91
N THR A 72 9.93 1.78 -10.94
CA THR A 72 8.83 1.44 -11.86
C THR A 72 9.33 0.38 -12.85
N TYR A 73 9.26 -0.89 -12.47
CA TYR A 73 9.54 -2.00 -13.38
C TYR A 73 8.28 -2.35 -14.18
N LEU A 74 8.12 -1.69 -15.33
CA LEU A 74 7.16 -2.08 -16.36
C LEU A 74 7.64 -3.41 -16.99
N PHE A 75 7.23 -4.54 -16.43
CA PHE A 75 7.38 -5.83 -17.14
C PHE A 75 6.32 -5.90 -18.24
N LEU A 76 6.72 -5.58 -19.46
CA LEU A 76 5.99 -5.98 -20.66
C LEU A 76 6.28 -7.48 -20.88
N ALA A 77 5.35 -8.35 -20.48
CA ALA A 77 5.38 -9.74 -20.94
C ALA A 77 5.04 -9.72 -22.44
N THR A 78 6.06 -9.89 -23.29
CA THR A 78 5.89 -10.22 -24.71
C THR A 78 5.75 -11.72 -24.89
#